data_AF-A0A3D9AT79-F1
#
_entry.id   AF-A0A3D9AT79-F1
#
_cell.length_a   1.000
_cell.length_b   1.000
_cell.length_c   1.000
_cell.angle_alpha   90.00
_cell.angle_beta   90.00
_cell.angle_gamma   90.00
#
_symmetry.space_group_name_H-M   'P 1'
#
loop_
_entity.id
_entity.type
_entity.pdbx_description
1 polymer ?
#
loop_
_entity_poly.entity_id
_entity_poly.type
_entity_poly.pdbx_seq_one_letter_code
_entity_poly.pdbx_strand_id
1 'polypeptide(L)'
;MKNSIKHGFGMSPSAKSLKVVLDKNGYKNDVETAEKLRSKNKDFILTEDEINIWGYKLISQTRLKDALELFKLNVSLYPSSANAL
;
A
#
# COMPACT_ATOMS: atom_id res chain seq x y z
N MET A 1 -23.09 6.70 -17.40
CA MET A 1 -21.80 7.42 -17.58
C MET A 1 -20.68 6.45 -17.24
N LYS A 2 -19.74 6.28 -18.18
CA LYS A 2 -18.55 5.43 -18.05
C LYS A 2 -17.59 6.05 -17.02
N ASN A 3 -17.06 5.24 -16.12
CA ASN A 3 -15.73 5.48 -15.52
C ASN A 3 -15.14 4.13 -15.08
N SER A 4 -14.83 3.30 -16.06
CA SER A 4 -13.84 2.23 -15.92
C SER A 4 -12.47 2.91 -15.77
N ILE A 5 -12.10 3.27 -14.54
CA ILE A 5 -10.76 3.75 -14.22
C ILE A 5 -9.81 2.60 -14.53
N LYS A 6 -8.86 2.89 -15.41
CA LYS A 6 -7.85 1.97 -15.94
C LYS A 6 -6.99 1.46 -14.78
N HIS A 7 -7.18 0.21 -14.35
CA HIS A 7 -6.40 -0.48 -13.31
C HIS A 7 -5.01 -0.93 -13.80
N GLY A 8 -4.33 -0.12 -14.62
CA GLY A 8 -3.02 -0.44 -15.15
C GLY A 8 -2.16 0.81 -15.26
N PHE A 9 -0.90 0.70 -14.84
CA PHE A 9 0.22 1.64 -15.06
C PHE A 9 0.64 2.62 -13.94
N GLY A 10 0.31 2.39 -12.67
CA GLY A 10 1.08 3.06 -11.61
C GLY A 10 0.46 3.10 -10.24
N MET A 11 1.29 3.42 -9.25
CA MET A 11 0.84 3.79 -7.90
C MET A 11 0.17 5.17 -7.91
N SER A 12 -0.87 5.31 -7.10
CA SER A 12 -1.50 6.56 -6.70
C SER A 12 -0.48 7.52 -6.06
N PRO A 13 -0.77 8.83 -6.00
CA PRO A 13 0.09 9.76 -5.26
C PRO A 13 0.33 9.35 -3.80
N SER A 14 -0.68 8.77 -3.13
CA SER A 14 -0.59 8.28 -1.76
C SER A 14 0.35 7.08 -1.63
N ALA A 15 0.20 6.07 -2.49
CA ALA A 15 1.10 4.91 -2.51
C ALA A 15 2.53 5.30 -2.90
N LYS A 16 2.72 6.22 -3.84
CA LYS A 16 4.05 6.77 -4.17
C LYS A 16 4.69 7.45 -2.97
N SER A 17 3.94 8.27 -2.26
CA SER A 17 4.44 8.99 -1.07
C SER A 17 4.84 8.01 0.04
N LEU A 18 4.01 6.99 0.30
CA LEU A 18 4.35 5.93 1.25
C LEU A 18 5.60 5.16 0.81
N LYS A 19 5.67 4.73 -0.47
CA LYS A 19 6.82 4.01 -1.02
C LYS A 19 8.14 4.77 -0.85
N VAL A 20 8.16 6.08 -1.09
CA VAL A 20 9.38 6.90 -0.90
C VAL A 20 9.88 6.81 0.55
N VAL A 21 8.98 6.85 1.52
CA VAL A 21 9.36 6.76 2.94
C VAL A 21 9.80 5.34 3.30
N LEU A 22 9.07 4.31 2.85
CA LEU A 22 9.38 2.90 3.17
C LEU A 22 10.65 2.40 2.49
N ASP A 23 10.93 2.79 1.26
CA ASP A 23 12.20 2.42 0.60
C ASP A 23 13.41 3.07 1.27
N LYS A 24 13.23 4.24 1.90
CA LYS A 24 14.30 4.91 2.65
C LYS A 24 14.49 4.35 4.06
N ASN A 25 13.40 4.07 4.76
CA ASN A 25 13.42 3.77 6.21
C ASN A 25 13.15 2.28 6.53
N GLY A 26 12.81 1.48 5.53
CA GLY A 26 12.34 0.11 5.70
C GLY A 26 10.83 0.01 5.89
N TYR A 27 10.30 -1.21 5.67
CA TYR A 27 8.86 -1.46 5.64
C TYR A 27 8.24 -1.85 7.00
N LYS A 28 9.05 -2.06 8.04
CA LYS A 28 8.58 -2.55 9.35
C LYS A 28 7.57 -1.66 10.08
N ASN A 29 7.53 -0.36 9.77
CA ASN A 29 6.67 0.63 10.44
C ASN A 29 5.68 1.24 9.45
N ASP A 30 5.18 0.44 8.50
CA ASP A 30 4.35 0.90 7.40
C ASP A 30 2.97 1.42 7.84
N VAL A 31 2.33 0.79 8.83
CA VAL A 31 1.08 1.28 9.45
C VAL A 31 1.27 2.67 10.05
N GLU A 32 2.27 2.84 10.92
CA GLU A 32 2.55 4.14 11.55
C GLU A 32 2.90 5.20 10.50
N THR A 33 3.63 4.82 9.46
CA THR A 33 4.01 5.73 8.37
C THR A 33 2.79 6.15 7.53
N ALA A 34 1.90 5.21 7.21
CA ALA A 34 0.66 5.50 6.48
C ALA A 34 -0.23 6.47 7.28
N GLU A 35 -0.40 6.26 8.58
CA GLU A 35 -1.18 7.15 9.45
C GLU A 35 -0.54 8.53 9.61
N LYS A 36 0.80 8.61 9.69
CA LYS A 36 1.52 9.90 9.66
C LYS A 36 1.33 10.65 8.35
N LEU A 37 1.29 9.96 7.21
CA LEU A 37 1.03 10.60 5.92
C LEU A 37 -0.43 11.04 5.80
N ARG A 38 -1.37 10.22 6.29
CA ARG A 38 -2.80 10.54 6.34
C ARG A 38 -3.11 11.76 7.20
N SER A 39 -2.47 11.89 8.36
CA SER A 39 -2.68 13.06 9.23
C SER A 39 -2.16 14.37 8.61
N LYS A 40 -1.19 14.30 7.69
CA LYS A 40 -0.63 15.47 6.99
C LYS A 40 -1.34 15.79 5.68
N ASN A 41 -2.01 14.82 5.07
CA ASN A 41 -2.71 14.99 3.81
C ASN A 41 -4.09 14.31 3.88
N LYS A 42 -5.15 15.12 3.91
CA LYS A 42 -6.53 14.63 3.96
C LYS A 42 -6.95 13.84 2.71
N ASP A 43 -6.27 14.07 1.59
CA ASP A 43 -6.49 13.33 0.34
C ASP A 43 -5.63 12.05 0.26
N PHE A 44 -4.98 11.65 1.36
CA PHE A 44 -4.24 10.40 1.41
C PHE A 44 -5.20 9.20 1.44
N ILE A 45 -5.30 8.52 0.30
CA ILE A 45 -6.16 7.37 0.10
C ILE A 45 -5.29 6.23 -0.43
N LEU A 46 -5.19 5.16 0.35
CA LEU A 46 -4.73 3.86 -0.13
C LEU A 46 -5.96 2.98 -0.34
N THR A 47 -5.89 2.07 -1.30
CA THR A 47 -6.93 1.05 -1.51
C THR A 47 -6.34 -0.34 -1.24
N GLU A 48 -7.19 -1.29 -0.86
CA GLU A 48 -6.79 -2.70 -0.66
C GLU A 48 -6.08 -3.26 -1.89
N ASP A 49 -6.69 -3.11 -3.07
CA ASP A 49 -6.13 -3.60 -4.35
C ASP A 49 -4.74 -3.01 -4.64
N GLU A 50 -4.55 -1.73 -4.36
CA GLU A 50 -3.27 -1.06 -4.58
C GLU A 50 -2.16 -1.61 -3.68
N ILE A 51 -2.45 -1.80 -2.39
CA ILE A 51 -1.50 -2.37 -1.44
C ILE A 51 -1.19 -3.83 -1.81
N ASN A 52 -2.22 -4.59 -2.20
CA ASN A 52 -2.08 -5.99 -2.58
C ASN A 52 -1.21 -6.17 -3.84
N ILE A 53 -1.51 -5.41 -4.91
CA ILE A 53 -0.71 -5.39 -6.14
C ILE A 53 0.74 -4.97 -5.85
N TRP A 54 0.96 -4.02 -4.95
CA TRP A 54 2.30 -3.61 -4.54
C TRP A 54 3.04 -4.74 -3.80
N GLY A 55 2.40 -5.42 -2.85
CA GLY A 55 2.95 -6.59 -2.17
C GLY A 55 3.40 -7.67 -3.16
N TYR A 56 2.56 -8.03 -4.13
CA TYR A 56 2.92 -9.00 -5.17
C TYR A 56 4.08 -8.54 -6.06
N LYS A 57 4.18 -7.24 -6.36
CA LYS A 57 5.35 -6.70 -7.08
C LYS A 57 6.63 -6.87 -6.27
N LEU A 58 6.60 -6.65 -4.97
CA LEU A 58 7.75 -6.88 -4.10
C LEU A 58 8.15 -8.37 -4.05
N ILE A 59 7.17 -9.30 -4.06
CA ILE A 59 7.45 -10.73 -4.22
C ILE A 59 8.20 -11.01 -5.52
N SER A 60 7.74 -10.48 -6.65
CA SER A 60 8.40 -10.67 -7.95
C SER A 60 9.84 -10.14 -7.99
N GLN A 61 10.17 -9.23 -7.08
CA GLN A 61 11.49 -8.64 -6.90
C GLN A 61 12.32 -9.35 -5.82
N THR A 62 11.87 -10.49 -5.30
CA THR A 62 12.48 -11.24 -4.18
C THR A 62 12.53 -10.47 -2.84
N ARG A 63 11.81 -9.35 -2.73
CA ARG A 63 11.69 -8.52 -1.51
C ARG A 63 10.61 -9.07 -0.57
N LEU A 64 10.73 -10.35 -0.19
CA LEU A 64 9.69 -11.07 0.55
C LEU A 64 9.37 -10.45 1.92
N LYS A 65 10.40 -9.94 2.63
CA LYS A 65 10.20 -9.29 3.94
C LYS A 65 9.39 -8.00 3.82
N ASP A 66 9.67 -7.20 2.79
CA ASP A 66 8.96 -5.94 2.56
C ASP A 66 7.53 -6.19 2.09
N ALA A 67 7.33 -7.23 1.25
CA ALA A 67 6.00 -7.67 0.85
C ALA A 67 5.15 -8.12 2.05
N LEU A 68 5.74 -8.86 2.98
CA LEU A 68 5.05 -9.32 4.19
C LEU A 68 4.54 -8.15 5.04
N GLU A 69 5.35 -7.11 5.23
CA GLU A 69 4.89 -5.93 5.97
C GLU A 69 3.70 -5.26 5.25
N LEU A 70 3.76 -5.08 3.92
CA LEU A 70 2.61 -4.52 3.18
C LEU A 70 1.33 -5.35 3.30
N PHE A 71 1.43 -6.68 3.38
CA PHE A 71 0.24 -7.50 3.64
C PHE A 71 -0.31 -7.28 5.05
N LYS A 72 0.55 -7.09 6.06
CA LYS A 72 0.08 -6.70 7.40
C LYS A 72 -0.57 -5.32 7.40
N LEU A 73 -0.02 -4.36 6.66
CA LEU A 73 -0.66 -3.05 6.46
C LEU A 73 -2.04 -3.22 5.81
N ASN A 74 -2.16 -4.08 4.80
CA ASN A 74 -3.43 -4.36 4.13
C ASN A 74 -4.47 -4.88 5.14
N VAL A 75 -4.13 -5.91 5.92
CA VAL A 75 -4.97 -6.45 7.00
C VAL A 75 -5.37 -5.38 8.02
N SER A 76 -4.41 -4.52 8.42
CA SER A 76 -4.66 -3.46 9.40
C SER A 76 -5.64 -2.41 8.89
N LEU A 77 -5.64 -2.12 7.59
CA LEU A 77 -6.52 -1.12 6.99
C LEU A 77 -7.88 -1.69 6.56
N TYR A 78 -7.92 -2.99 6.24
CA TYR A 78 -9.09 -3.69 5.71
C TYR A 78 -9.37 -5.00 6.46
N PRO A 79 -9.60 -4.96 7.78
CA PRO A 79 -9.72 -6.16 8.62
C PRO A 79 -10.96 -7.02 8.31
N SER A 80 -11.94 -6.47 7.58
CA SER A 80 -13.16 -7.18 7.18
C SER A 80 -13.08 -7.81 5.78
N SER A 81 -11.98 -7.64 5.05
CA SER A 81 -11.81 -8.25 3.72
C SER A 81 -11.38 -9.72 3.84
N ALA A 82 -12.10 -10.60 3.14
CA ALA A 82 -11.78 -12.03 3.08
C ALA A 82 -10.48 -12.33 2.29
N ASN A 83 -9.95 -11.37 1.52
CA ASN A 83 -8.66 -11.49 0.82
C ASN A 83 -7.45 -11.10 1.70
N ALA A 84 -7.69 -10.70 2.95
CA ALA A 84 -6.68 -10.38 3.94
C ALA A 84 -6.31 -11.60 4.83
N LEU A 85 -6.68 -12.81 4.40
CA LEU A 85 -6.46 -14.07 5.12
C LEU A 85 -5.51 -15.00 4.36
#